data_AF-A0A7K0QNY6-F1
#
_entry.id   AF-A0A7K0QNY6-F1
#
_cell.length_a   1.000
_cell.length_b   1.000
_cell.length_c   1.000
_cell.angle_alpha   90.00
_cell.angle_beta   90.00
_cell.angle_gamma   90.00
#
_symmetry.space_group_name_H-M   'P 1'
#
loop_
_entity.id
_entity.type
_entity.pdbx_description
1 polymer ?
#
loop_
_entity_poly.entity_id
_entity_poly.type
_entity_poly.pdbx_seq_one_letter_code
_entity_poly.pdbx_strand_id
1 'polypeptide(L)'
;MTDQPTDPFADGREPTEDELRAAYEAEIKLMRVEEVLAQTLVSLLNLGARKAGLAPGTEDERDLEQLHLAVEGARAMLALCEPALGPDGPPIRDALSQLQLAYVQLSGEAGGEGAPGPGTPPGGPDAPAPDAGGGGPAQSSGRLWVPGQ
;
A
#
# COMPACT_ATOMS: atom_id res chain seq x y z
N MET A 1 39.10 19.34 -21.24
CA MET A 1 39.26 19.90 -19.89
C MET A 1 38.01 19.51 -19.14
N THR A 2 38.05 18.41 -18.40
CA THR A 2 36.90 17.96 -17.59
C THR A 2 37.04 18.65 -16.25
N ASP A 3 36.11 19.55 -15.93
CA ASP A 3 36.07 20.24 -14.64
C ASP A 3 35.58 19.23 -13.60
N GLN A 4 36.52 18.66 -12.85
CA GLN A 4 36.23 17.68 -11.82
C GLN A 4 35.87 18.44 -10.54
N PRO A 5 34.67 18.22 -9.95
CA PRO A 5 34.29 18.91 -8.73
C PRO A 5 35.33 18.59 -7.65
N THR A 6 35.92 19.64 -7.07
CA THR A 6 36.92 19.55 -6.03
C THR A 6 36.22 19.07 -4.76
N ASP A 7 36.57 17.88 -4.29
CA ASP A 7 36.10 17.37 -3.01
C ASP A 7 36.71 18.22 -1.88
N PRO A 8 35.92 18.99 -1.11
CA PRO A 8 36.43 19.86 -0.05
C PRO A 8 37.04 19.08 1.12
N PHE A 9 36.93 17.74 1.14
CA PHE A 9 37.44 16.87 2.19
C PHE A 9 38.68 16.06 1.80
N ALA A 10 39.32 16.40 0.66
CA ALA A 10 40.46 15.68 0.10
C ALA A 10 41.74 15.61 0.98
N ASP A 11 41.81 16.37 2.08
CA ASP A 11 42.99 16.43 2.96
C ASP A 11 42.99 15.41 4.12
N GLY A 12 42.00 14.52 4.22
CA GLY A 12 41.98 13.43 5.22
C GLY A 12 41.85 13.88 6.68
N ARG A 13 41.58 15.17 6.92
CA ARG A 13 41.20 15.72 8.22
C ARG A 13 39.68 15.57 8.43
N GLU A 14 39.26 15.39 9.68
CA GLU A 14 37.83 15.46 10.01
C GLU A 14 37.30 16.88 9.69
N PRO A 15 36.09 17.00 9.09
CA PRO A 15 35.44 18.28 8.87
C PRO A 15 35.24 19.05 10.18
N THR A 16 35.45 20.37 10.15
CA THR A 16 35.14 21.23 11.29
C THR A 16 33.63 21.40 11.46
N GLU A 17 33.16 21.79 12.65
CA GLU A 17 31.73 22.02 12.90
C GLU A 17 31.13 23.07 11.94
N ASP A 18 31.87 24.14 11.64
CA ASP A 18 31.42 25.19 10.73
C ASP A 18 31.33 24.70 9.27
N GLU A 19 32.25 23.83 8.85
CA GLU A 19 32.19 23.19 7.53
C GLU A 19 31.00 22.22 7.42
N LEU A 20 30.72 21.45 8.47
CA LEU A 20 29.54 20.58 8.53
C LEU A 20 28.24 21.39 8.48
N ARG A 21 28.17 22.51 9.20
CA ARG A 21 27.02 23.43 9.18
C ARG A 21 26.82 24.01 7.77
N ALA A 22 27.89 24.51 7.15
CA ALA A 22 27.83 25.08 5.81
C ALA A 22 27.42 24.04 4.75
N ALA A 23 27.91 22.81 4.85
CA ALA A 23 27.52 21.70 3.98
C ALA A 23 26.02 21.36 4.13
N TYR A 24 25.54 21.24 5.36
CA TYR A 24 24.13 20.98 5.65
C TYR A 24 23.20 22.10 5.13
N GLU A 25 23.58 23.36 5.33
CA GLU A 25 22.81 24.49 4.76
C GLU A 25 22.80 24.48 3.23
N ALA A 26 23.90 24.07 2.59
CA ALA A 26 23.96 23.92 1.15
C ALA A 26 23.05 22.80 0.65
N GLU A 27 22.98 21.66 1.35
CA GLU A 27 22.04 20.58 1.04
C GLU A 27 20.58 21.04 1.18
N ILE A 28 20.23 21.74 2.26
CA ILE A 28 18.87 22.28 2.45
C ILE A 28 18.46 23.19 1.29
N LYS A 29 19.37 24.02 0.77
CA LYS A 29 19.07 24.92 -0.36
C LYS A 29 18.74 24.18 -1.65
N LEU A 30 19.21 22.95 -1.81
CA LEU A 30 18.97 22.13 -3.00
C LEU A 30 17.68 21.32 -2.89
N MET A 31 17.19 21.06 -1.67
CA MET A 31 15.99 20.27 -1.46
C MET A 31 14.74 20.98 -1.96
N ARG A 32 13.94 20.25 -2.75
CA ARG A 32 12.63 20.71 -3.20
C ARG A 32 11.53 20.14 -2.32
N VAL A 33 10.56 20.97 -1.96
CA VAL A 33 9.41 20.54 -1.13
C VAL A 33 8.64 19.42 -1.82
N GLU A 34 8.46 19.48 -3.15
CA GLU A 34 7.73 18.45 -3.88
C GLU A 34 8.41 17.07 -3.82
N GLU A 35 9.74 17.03 -3.77
CA GLU A 35 10.52 15.79 -3.65
C GLU A 35 10.40 15.19 -2.24
N VAL A 36 10.42 16.05 -1.21
CA VAL A 36 10.17 15.60 0.18
C VAL A 36 8.75 15.06 0.32
N LEU A 37 7.76 15.70 -0.30
CA LEU A 37 6.38 15.21 -0.34
C LEU A 37 6.29 13.86 -1.06
N ALA A 38 6.99 13.68 -2.19
CA ALA A 38 7.03 12.41 -2.90
C ALA A 38 7.64 11.27 -2.04
N GLN A 39 8.76 11.54 -1.35
CA GLN A 39 9.39 10.58 -0.44
C GLN A 39 8.48 10.23 0.75
N THR A 40 7.78 11.23 1.29
CA THR A 40 6.81 11.06 2.37
C THR A 40 5.61 10.24 1.91
N LEU A 41 5.11 10.50 0.70
CA LEU A 41 4.02 9.75 0.09
C LEU A 41 4.35 8.27 -0.04
N VAL A 42 5.54 7.92 -0.53
CA VAL A 42 5.99 6.51 -0.61
C VAL A 42 6.03 5.88 0.78
N SER A 43 6.56 6.59 1.78
CA SER A 43 6.60 6.11 3.16
C SER A 43 5.20 5.86 3.73
N LEU A 44 4.25 6.76 3.45
CA LEU A 44 2.87 6.64 3.90
C LEU A 44 2.15 5.48 3.20
N LEU A 45 2.39 5.26 1.91
CA LEU A 45 1.82 4.12 1.17
C LEU A 45 2.32 2.78 1.74
N ASN A 46 3.61 2.68 2.04
CA ASN A 46 4.18 1.48 2.67
C ASN A 46 3.60 1.23 4.07
N LEU A 47 3.45 2.29 4.87
CA LEU A 47 2.82 2.19 6.18
C LEU A 47 1.33 1.80 6.06
N GLY A 48 0.61 2.38 5.11
CA GLY A 48 -0.77 2.03 4.81
C GLY A 48 -0.92 0.57 4.40
N ALA A 49 -0.02 0.03 3.56
CA ALA A 49 -0.03 -1.37 3.16
C ALA A 49 0.16 -2.32 4.36
N ARG A 50 1.02 -1.94 5.32
CA ARG A 50 1.21 -2.65 6.58
C ARG A 50 -0.06 -2.60 7.46
N LYS A 51 -0.71 -1.44 7.57
CA LYS A 51 -1.99 -1.28 8.30
C LYS A 51 -3.20 -1.90 7.59
N ALA A 52 -3.08 -2.24 6.32
CA ALA A 52 -4.03 -3.05 5.59
C ALA A 52 -3.76 -4.57 5.73
N GLY A 53 -2.64 -4.98 6.33
CA GLY A 53 -2.22 -6.38 6.38
C GLY A 53 -1.89 -6.97 5.00
N LEU A 54 -1.43 -6.13 4.06
CA LEU A 54 -1.08 -6.54 2.69
C LEU A 54 0.38 -6.99 2.57
N ALA A 55 1.23 -6.64 3.53
CA ALA A 55 2.62 -7.09 3.58
C ALA A 55 2.73 -8.43 4.33
N PRO A 56 3.65 -9.33 3.92
CA PRO A 56 3.83 -10.61 4.61
C PRO A 56 4.11 -10.43 6.11
N GLY A 57 3.33 -11.10 6.96
CA GLY A 57 3.50 -11.05 8.42
C GLY A 57 2.98 -9.77 9.07
N THR A 58 2.00 -9.11 8.46
CA THR A 58 1.36 -7.89 8.98
C THR A 58 -0.16 -8.04 9.17
N GLU A 59 -0.67 -9.27 9.07
CA GLU A 59 -2.09 -9.59 9.18
C GLU A 59 -2.68 -9.21 10.55
N ASP A 60 -1.88 -9.29 11.61
CA ASP A 60 -2.21 -8.89 12.99
C ASP A 60 -2.09 -7.37 13.24
N GLU A 61 -1.52 -6.63 12.30
CA GLU A 61 -1.34 -5.18 12.39
C GLU A 61 -2.47 -4.36 11.73
N ARG A 62 -3.51 -5.04 11.24
CA ARG A 62 -4.66 -4.42 10.57
C ARG A 62 -5.29 -3.36 11.46
N ASP A 63 -5.39 -2.15 10.92
CA ASP A 63 -5.97 -1.00 11.61
C ASP A 63 -6.73 -0.15 10.59
N LEU A 64 -8.06 -0.23 10.65
CA LEU A 64 -8.94 0.40 9.69
C LEU A 64 -8.88 1.94 9.77
N GLU A 65 -8.75 2.50 10.99
CA GLU A 65 -8.68 3.94 11.18
C GLU A 65 -7.36 4.50 10.65
N GLN A 66 -6.24 3.82 10.94
CA GLN A 66 -4.94 4.21 10.41
C GLN A 66 -4.86 4.03 8.89
N LEU A 67 -5.46 2.97 8.35
CA LEU A 67 -5.55 2.77 6.90
C LEU A 67 -6.37 3.89 6.23
N HIS A 68 -7.51 4.27 6.81
CA HIS A 68 -8.29 5.41 6.33
C HIS A 68 -7.44 6.68 6.29
N LEU A 69 -6.76 7.00 7.39
CA LEU A 69 -5.89 8.17 7.47
C LEU A 69 -4.77 8.13 6.42
N ALA A 70 -4.15 6.97 6.20
CA ALA A 70 -3.13 6.79 5.18
C ALA A 70 -3.68 7.02 3.77
N VAL A 71 -4.87 6.49 3.45
CA VAL A 71 -5.54 6.69 2.15
C VAL A 71 -5.86 8.16 1.90
N GLU A 72 -6.47 8.83 2.89
CA GLU A 72 -6.85 10.24 2.78
C GLU A 72 -5.61 11.14 2.64
N GLY A 73 -4.59 10.91 3.48
CA GLY A 73 -3.33 11.65 3.45
C GLY A 73 -2.56 11.43 2.15
N ALA A 74 -2.47 10.19 1.67
CA ALA A 74 -1.80 9.86 0.41
C ALA A 74 -2.52 10.50 -0.78
N ARG A 75 -3.85 10.47 -0.83
CA ARG A 75 -4.62 11.14 -1.89
C ARG A 75 -4.36 12.65 -1.91
N ALA A 76 -4.37 13.30 -0.74
CA ALA A 76 -4.13 14.72 -0.63
C ALA A 76 -2.70 15.10 -1.07
N MET A 77 -1.69 14.36 -0.63
CA MET A 77 -0.29 14.60 -1.01
C MET A 77 -0.04 14.34 -2.50
N LEU A 78 -0.59 13.25 -3.04
CA LEU A 78 -0.45 12.93 -4.47
C LEU A 78 -0.95 14.09 -5.34
N ALA A 79 -2.09 14.69 -5.02
CA ALA A 79 -2.61 15.84 -5.77
C ALA A 79 -1.66 17.06 -5.75
N LEU A 80 -0.80 17.19 -4.74
CA LEU A 80 0.17 18.29 -4.61
C LEU A 80 1.49 18.02 -5.32
N CYS A 81 1.96 16.76 -5.33
CA CYS A 81 3.28 16.39 -5.86
C CYS A 81 3.26 15.56 -7.15
N GLU A 82 2.09 15.26 -7.73
CA GLU A 82 1.96 14.44 -8.94
C GLU A 82 2.89 14.84 -10.10
N PRO A 83 3.06 16.14 -10.44
CA PRO A 83 3.99 16.55 -11.49
C PRO A 83 5.46 16.20 -11.20
N ALA A 84 5.85 16.15 -9.92
CA ALA A 84 7.22 15.86 -9.50
C ALA A 84 7.54 14.35 -9.51
N LEU A 85 6.52 13.48 -9.57
CA LEU A 85 6.72 12.02 -9.57
C LEU A 85 7.27 11.50 -10.91
N GLY A 86 7.07 12.22 -12.01
CA GLY A 86 7.54 11.83 -13.34
C GLY A 86 7.19 10.37 -13.68
N PRO A 87 8.18 9.49 -13.97
CA PRO A 87 7.94 8.09 -14.31
C PRO A 87 7.42 7.23 -13.15
N ASP A 88 7.58 7.66 -11.90
CA ASP A 88 7.14 6.92 -10.71
C ASP A 88 5.65 7.17 -10.37
N GLY A 89 5.01 8.12 -11.08
CA GLY A 89 3.62 8.49 -10.87
C GLY A 89 2.62 7.32 -11.01
N PRO A 90 2.64 6.52 -12.10
CA PRO A 90 1.71 5.41 -12.27
C PRO A 90 1.80 4.35 -11.15
N PRO A 91 2.98 3.81 -10.78
CA PRO A 91 3.08 2.88 -9.65
C PRO A 91 2.53 3.44 -8.33
N ILE A 92 2.73 4.73 -8.05
CA ILE A 92 2.21 5.37 -6.84
C ILE A 92 0.68 5.45 -6.86
N ARG A 93 0.07 5.77 -8.00
CA ARG A 93 -1.40 5.76 -8.17
C ARG A 93 -1.99 4.35 -8.01
N ASP A 94 -1.30 3.35 -8.56
CA ASP A 94 -1.72 1.96 -8.44
C ASP A 94 -1.67 1.49 -6.99
N ALA A 95 -0.60 1.82 -6.26
CA ALA A 95 -0.48 1.53 -4.83
C ALA A 95 -1.58 2.20 -4.00
N LEU A 96 -1.89 3.48 -4.25
CA LEU A 96 -3.00 4.17 -3.59
C LEU A 96 -4.35 3.49 -3.88
N SER A 97 -4.58 3.08 -5.13
CA SER A 97 -5.79 2.37 -5.53
C SER A 97 -5.94 1.03 -4.81
N GLN A 98 -4.85 0.29 -4.62
CA GLN A 98 -4.84 -0.96 -3.85
C GLN A 98 -5.21 -0.73 -2.38
N LEU A 99 -4.67 0.33 -1.75
CA LEU A 99 -5.04 0.68 -0.37
C LEU A 99 -6.52 1.07 -0.24
N GLN A 100 -7.06 1.82 -1.21
CA GLN A 100 -8.48 2.17 -1.25
C GLN A 100 -9.38 0.93 -1.36
N LEU A 101 -9.01 -0.03 -2.21
CA LEU A 101 -9.74 -1.29 -2.33
C LEU A 101 -9.67 -2.12 -1.04
N ALA A 102 -8.50 -2.20 -0.40
CA ALA A 102 -8.33 -2.89 0.88
C ALA A 102 -9.17 -2.23 1.99
N TYR A 103 -9.22 -0.90 2.04
CA TYR A 103 -10.04 -0.16 3.00
C TYR A 103 -11.53 -0.49 2.86
N VAL A 104 -12.06 -0.53 1.63
CA VAL A 104 -13.47 -0.89 1.38
C VAL A 104 -13.77 -2.33 1.81
N GLN A 105 -12.87 -3.27 1.53
CA GLN A 105 -13.02 -4.67 1.93
C GLN A 105 -13.05 -4.82 3.45
N LEU A 106 -12.07 -4.25 4.16
CA LEU A 106 -11.99 -4.31 5.61
C LEU A 106 -13.17 -3.58 6.30
N SER A 107 -13.64 -2.48 5.73
CA SER A 107 -14.84 -1.77 6.22
C SER A 107 -16.10 -2.62 6.10
N GLY A 108 -16.21 -3.42 5.02
CA GLY A 108 -17.32 -4.35 4.80
C GLY A 108 -17.30 -5.53 5.76
N GLU A 109 -16.12 -6.04 6.10
CA GLU A 109 -15.93 -7.10 7.12
C GLU A 109 -16.33 -6.60 8.52
N ALA A 110 -15.87 -5.41 8.92
CA ALA A 110 -16.20 -4.81 10.21
C ALA A 110 -17.70 -4.50 10.38
N GLY A 111 -18.42 -4.25 9.29
CA GLY A 111 -19.88 -4.07 9.28
C GLY A 111 -20.69 -5.38 9.20
N GLY A 112 -20.03 -6.52 8.95
CA GLY A 112 -20.67 -7.82 8.73
C GLY A 112 -20.97 -8.62 9.98
N GLU A 113 -20.35 -8.30 11.12
CA GLU A 113 -20.52 -9.02 12.40
C GLU A 113 -21.70 -8.51 13.27
N GLY A 114 -22.68 -7.85 12.65
CA GLY A 114 -23.79 -7.22 13.38
C GLY A 114 -25.12 -7.07 12.66
N ALA A 115 -25.42 -7.86 11.61
CA ALA A 115 -26.74 -7.85 10.99
C ALA A 115 -27.46 -9.21 11.19
N PRO A 116 -28.55 -9.29 11.99
CA PRO A 116 -29.47 -10.40 11.91
C PRO A 116 -30.08 -10.39 10.50
N GLY A 117 -29.94 -11.49 9.77
CA GLY A 117 -30.56 -11.65 8.46
C GLY A 117 -32.07 -11.38 8.54
N PRO A 118 -32.70 -10.83 7.49
CA PRO A 118 -34.14 -10.65 7.48
C PRO A 118 -34.84 -12.01 7.47
N GLY A 119 -35.34 -12.38 8.66
CA GLY A 119 -36.56 -13.14 8.90
C GLY A 119 -36.78 -14.41 8.07
N THR A 120 -36.42 -15.55 8.64
CA THR A 120 -37.14 -16.81 8.39
C THR A 120 -38.56 -16.69 8.97
N PRO A 121 -39.64 -16.83 8.18
CA PRO A 121 -40.98 -17.02 8.73
C PRO A 121 -41.14 -18.48 9.22
N PRO A 122 -41.88 -18.72 10.32
CA PRO A 122 -42.03 -20.06 10.88
C PRO A 122 -43.17 -20.85 10.21
N GLY A 123 -42.89 -22.12 9.90
CA GLY A 123 -43.79 -23.27 10.14
C GLY A 123 -44.92 -23.61 9.15
N GLY A 124 -44.73 -24.74 8.45
CA GLY A 124 -45.80 -25.71 8.09
C GLY A 124 -45.78 -26.21 6.63
N PRO A 125 -46.32 -27.43 6.34
CA PRO A 125 -45.89 -28.76 6.80
C PRO A 125 -45.45 -29.70 5.65
N ASP A 126 -44.87 -30.84 6.05
CA ASP A 126 -44.42 -32.04 5.31
C ASP A 126 -44.88 -32.30 3.86
N ALA A 127 -43.91 -32.67 3.00
CA ALA A 127 -43.79 -33.94 2.23
C ALA A 127 -43.07 -33.74 0.86
N PRO A 128 -42.56 -34.80 0.21
CA PRO A 128 -41.45 -35.66 0.61
C PRO A 128 -40.27 -35.60 -0.40
N ALA A 129 -39.14 -36.21 -0.04
CA ALA A 129 -37.94 -36.34 -0.86
C ALA A 129 -38.16 -37.21 -2.13
N PRO A 130 -37.39 -36.98 -3.20
CA PRO A 130 -37.00 -38.02 -4.13
C PRO A 130 -35.53 -38.43 -3.92
N ASP A 131 -35.34 -39.74 -3.89
CA ASP A 131 -34.08 -40.45 -3.76
C ASP A 131 -33.37 -40.62 -5.11
N ALA A 132 -32.06 -40.84 -5.02
CA ALA A 132 -31.17 -41.53 -5.95
C ALA A 132 -30.87 -40.94 -7.36
N GLY A 133 -29.57 -40.61 -7.53
CA GLY A 133 -28.80 -41.25 -8.60
C GLY A 133 -28.06 -40.32 -9.57
N GLY A 134 -26.73 -40.49 -9.66
CA GLY A 134 -25.94 -40.05 -10.82
C GLY A 134 -24.55 -39.55 -10.44
N GLY A 135 -23.53 -40.37 -10.65
CA GLY A 135 -22.15 -40.06 -10.28
C GLY A 135 -21.38 -39.17 -11.25
N GLY A 136 -20.41 -38.46 -10.67
CA GLY A 136 -19.10 -38.06 -11.22
C GLY A 136 -19.05 -37.03 -12.37
N PRO A 137 -17.87 -36.45 -12.68
CA PRO A 137 -16.57 -36.63 -12.04
C PRO A 137 -16.00 -35.35 -11.40
N ALA A 138 -15.29 -35.53 -10.28
CA ALA A 138 -14.18 -34.65 -9.93
C ALA A 138 -13.10 -34.80 -11.02
N GLN A 139 -12.86 -33.74 -11.78
CA GLN A 139 -11.58 -33.37 -12.42
C GLN A 139 -11.80 -32.23 -13.44
N SER A 140 -11.46 -31.01 -13.07
CA SER A 140 -10.94 -30.03 -14.04
C SER A 140 -9.71 -29.33 -13.45
N SER A 141 -8.59 -30.05 -13.54
CA SER A 141 -7.27 -29.54 -13.92
C SER A 141 -6.81 -28.21 -13.30
N GLY A 142 -6.37 -28.29 -12.05
CA GLY A 142 -5.27 -27.45 -11.57
C GLY A 142 -3.96 -27.92 -12.20
N ARG A 143 -3.65 -27.44 -13.40
CA ARG A 143 -2.28 -27.48 -13.92
C ARG A 143 -1.61 -26.15 -13.57
N LEU A 144 -0.74 -26.23 -12.55
CA LEU A 144 0.29 -25.26 -12.23
C LEU A 144 0.97 -24.78 -13.52
N TRP A 145 0.98 -23.46 -13.71
CA TRP A 145 1.83 -22.81 -14.70
C TRP A 145 3.23 -22.65 -14.09
N VAL A 146 4.28 -23.05 -14.83
CA VAL A 146 5.68 -22.88 -14.45
C VAL A 146 6.38 -22.10 -15.57
N PRO A 147 6.96 -20.91 -15.31
CA PRO A 147 7.79 -20.22 -16.28
C PRO A 147 9.26 -20.69 -16.22
N GLY A 148 9.89 -20.85 -17.39
CA GLY A 148 11.34 -20.96 -17.54
C GLY A 148 11.84 -22.21 -18.27
N GLN A 149 11.81 -22.17 -19.59
CA GLN A 149 12.77 -22.81 -20.49
C GLN A 149 13.17 -21.78 -21.54
#